data_AF-J3L9Q9-F1
#
_entry.id   AF-J3L9Q9-F1
#
_cell.length_a   1.000
_cell.length_b   1.000
_cell.length_c   1.000
_cell.angle_alpha   90.00
_cell.angle_beta   90.00
_cell.angle_gamma   90.00
#
_symmetry.space_group_name_H-M   'P 1'
#
loop_
_entity.id
_entity.type
_entity.pdbx_description
1 polymer ?
#
loop_
_entity_poly.entity_id
_entity_poly.type
_entity_poly.pdbx_seq_one_letter_code
_entity_poly.pdbx_strand_id
1 'polypeptide(L)'
;MGSLPVSSPSSSPELAAPQRRSGASDELLALAPCARAKGAYLISLTSAASGADCPLAAVCDLNVHLPLQAEVCPFGLAPVTSTAIQMVFGDTVVAAIMEARRLSRDQYAANHPAGKIGKSLIFKVKDVMKKQNELPLCKEGDMIMDQLTELTSKGCGCLLVVDDEYHLIGTFTDGDLRRTLKASGQAIFNLTVGEMCNRHPRTITADAMAVEAMEKMESPPSPVQFLPVVDKNNVVCGIITLHGLVSAGL
;
A
#
# COMPACT_ATOMS: atom_id res chain seq x y z
N MET A 1 -41.83 9.22 -68.04
CA MET A 1 -41.09 9.28 -66.76
C MET A 1 -41.82 8.37 -65.79
N GLY A 2 -41.24 7.20 -65.52
CA GLY A 2 -41.89 6.14 -64.77
C GLY A 2 -41.47 6.08 -63.31
N SER A 3 -42.35 5.55 -62.48
CA SER A 3 -42.03 4.72 -61.31
C SER A 3 -43.35 4.23 -60.67
N LEU A 4 -43.60 2.93 -60.82
CA LEU A 4 -44.53 2.12 -60.01
C LEU A 4 -43.69 1.19 -59.09
N PRO A 5 -44.30 0.56 -58.07
CA PRO A 5 -43.73 0.44 -56.74
C PRO A 5 -43.02 -0.89 -56.43
N VAL A 6 -42.30 -0.85 -55.31
CA VAL A 6 -42.07 -1.89 -54.28
C VAL A 6 -42.26 -3.35 -54.70
N SER A 7 -41.15 -4.09 -54.73
CA SER A 7 -41.08 -5.47 -54.27
C SER A 7 -39.65 -5.80 -53.82
N SER A 8 -39.52 -6.32 -52.60
CA SER A 8 -38.33 -7.05 -52.15
C SER A 8 -38.40 -8.49 -52.68
N PRO A 9 -37.27 -9.21 -52.81
CA PRO A 9 -36.89 -10.06 -51.69
C PRO A 9 -35.36 -10.21 -51.45
N SER A 10 -35.04 -10.24 -50.16
CA SER A 10 -34.03 -11.09 -49.48
C SER A 10 -32.75 -11.51 -50.22
N SER A 11 -31.63 -10.95 -49.75
CA SER A 11 -30.36 -11.68 -49.62
C SER A 11 -29.53 -11.06 -48.49
N SER A 12 -30.01 -11.20 -47.25
CA SER A 12 -29.17 -10.97 -46.07
C SER A 12 -28.25 -12.18 -45.94
N PRO A 13 -26.91 -12.00 -45.86
CA PRO A 13 -26.02 -13.13 -45.62
C PRO A 13 -26.36 -13.75 -44.26
N GLU A 14 -26.32 -15.07 -44.20
CA GLU A 14 -26.37 -15.85 -42.97
C GLU A 14 -25.45 -15.23 -41.92
N LEU A 15 -26.04 -14.51 -40.96
CA LEU A 15 -25.36 -14.20 -39.72
C LEU A 15 -25.42 -15.50 -38.92
N ALA A 16 -24.38 -16.33 -39.09
CA ALA A 16 -24.11 -17.43 -38.18
C ALA A 16 -24.10 -16.87 -36.75
N ALA A 17 -25.14 -17.17 -35.98
CA ALA A 17 -25.22 -16.81 -34.58
C ALA A 17 -24.02 -17.44 -33.86
N PRO A 18 -23.07 -16.68 -33.28
CA PRO A 18 -21.97 -17.28 -32.56
C PRO A 18 -22.53 -18.00 -31.33
N GLN A 19 -22.44 -19.33 -31.37
CA GLN A 19 -22.98 -20.24 -30.40
C GLN A 19 -22.09 -20.23 -29.13
N ARG A 20 -22.69 -19.80 -28.01
CA ARG A 20 -22.45 -20.22 -26.61
C ARG A 20 -21.04 -20.04 -25.99
N ARG A 21 -20.91 -19.07 -25.08
CA ARG A 21 -19.86 -19.04 -24.03
C ARG A 21 -20.35 -19.63 -22.71
N SER A 22 -20.76 -20.88 -22.74
CA SER A 22 -21.38 -21.55 -21.59
C SER A 22 -20.45 -22.55 -20.92
N GLY A 23 -19.28 -22.10 -20.43
CA GLY A 23 -18.37 -22.93 -19.63
C GLY A 23 -17.87 -24.23 -20.29
N ALA A 24 -18.10 -24.43 -21.59
CA ALA A 24 -17.84 -25.67 -22.31
C ALA A 24 -16.42 -25.71 -22.91
N SER A 25 -15.43 -25.10 -22.24
CA SER A 25 -14.04 -25.27 -22.65
C SER A 25 -13.54 -26.62 -22.14
N ASP A 26 -13.05 -27.46 -23.04
CA ASP A 26 -12.42 -28.75 -22.70
C ASP A 26 -11.26 -28.56 -21.72
N GLU A 27 -10.57 -27.41 -21.78
CA GLU A 27 -9.47 -27.06 -20.87
C GLU A 27 -9.96 -26.90 -19.43
N LEU A 28 -11.10 -26.22 -19.21
CA LEU A 28 -11.66 -26.03 -17.87
C LEU A 28 -12.22 -27.33 -17.30
N LEU A 29 -12.87 -28.13 -18.14
CA LEU A 29 -13.38 -29.45 -17.76
C LEU A 29 -12.25 -30.41 -17.38
N ALA A 30 -11.12 -30.35 -18.11
CA ALA A 30 -9.94 -31.16 -17.81
C ALA A 30 -9.26 -30.78 -16.47
N LEU A 31 -9.43 -29.56 -15.98
CA LEU A 31 -8.87 -29.12 -14.70
C LEU A 31 -9.67 -29.61 -13.48
N ALA A 32 -10.97 -29.83 -13.63
CA ALA A 32 -11.85 -30.18 -12.50
C ALA A 32 -11.41 -31.45 -11.74
N PRO A 33 -11.04 -32.57 -12.39
CA PRO A 33 -10.55 -33.77 -11.70
C PRO A 33 -9.26 -33.52 -10.90
N CYS A 34 -8.33 -32.73 -11.46
CA CYS A 34 -7.07 -32.40 -10.81
C CYS A 34 -7.30 -31.53 -9.56
N ALA A 35 -8.16 -30.52 -9.65
CA ALA A 35 -8.50 -29.66 -8.51
C ALA A 35 -9.24 -30.46 -7.41
N ARG A 36 -10.16 -31.35 -7.80
CA ARG A 36 -10.85 -32.24 -6.85
C ARG A 36 -9.90 -33.22 -6.16
N ALA A 37 -8.92 -33.78 -6.88
CA ALA A 37 -7.90 -34.66 -6.29
C ALA A 37 -7.06 -33.96 -5.20
N LYS A 38 -6.97 -32.62 -5.24
CA LYS A 38 -6.33 -31.79 -4.21
C LYS A 38 -7.27 -31.40 -3.05
N GLY A 39 -8.51 -31.91 -3.03
CA GLY A 39 -9.50 -31.62 -1.99
C GLY A 39 -10.16 -30.24 -2.13
N ALA A 40 -10.08 -29.59 -3.29
CA ALA A 40 -10.73 -28.30 -3.51
C ALA A 40 -12.25 -28.44 -3.65
N TYR A 41 -12.99 -27.53 -3.03
CA TYR A 41 -14.41 -27.33 -3.29
C TYR A 41 -14.57 -26.46 -4.54
N LEU A 42 -15.23 -26.98 -5.57
CA LEU A 42 -15.31 -26.37 -6.89
C LEU A 42 -16.60 -25.57 -7.05
N ILE A 43 -16.46 -24.29 -7.40
CA ILE A 43 -17.58 -23.39 -7.68
C ILE A 43 -17.46 -22.90 -9.12
N SER A 44 -18.48 -23.11 -9.94
CA SER A 44 -18.56 -22.57 -11.30
C SER A 44 -19.33 -21.26 -11.33
N LEU A 45 -18.86 -20.29 -12.13
CA LEU A 45 -19.57 -19.04 -12.42
C LEU A 45 -20.04 -19.08 -13.87
N THR A 46 -21.34 -19.21 -14.12
CA THR A 46 -21.85 -19.47 -15.48
C THR A 46 -23.09 -18.65 -15.80
N SER A 47 -23.24 -18.21 -17.05
CA SER A 47 -24.43 -17.50 -17.53
C SER A 47 -25.56 -18.43 -17.99
N ALA A 48 -25.33 -19.75 -17.95
CA ALA A 48 -26.33 -20.77 -18.22
C ALA A 48 -26.73 -21.45 -16.89
N ALA A 49 -28.02 -21.66 -16.67
CA ALA A 49 -28.52 -22.10 -15.36
C ALA A 49 -28.14 -23.56 -15.04
N SER A 50 -28.34 -24.48 -16.00
CA SER A 50 -28.00 -25.91 -15.88
C SER A 50 -28.28 -26.65 -17.21
N GLY A 51 -27.91 -27.93 -17.28
CA GLY A 51 -28.24 -28.82 -18.40
C GLY A 51 -27.10 -29.03 -19.40
N ALA A 52 -27.42 -29.61 -20.56
CA ALA A 52 -26.46 -29.90 -21.64
C ALA A 52 -25.68 -28.65 -22.11
N ASP A 53 -26.26 -27.47 -21.86
CA ASP A 53 -25.69 -26.20 -22.22
C ASP A 53 -24.61 -25.72 -21.23
N CYS A 54 -24.39 -26.38 -20.09
CA CYS A 54 -23.43 -25.95 -19.06
C CYS A 54 -22.68 -27.15 -18.43
N PRO A 55 -21.80 -27.83 -19.17
CA PRO A 55 -21.08 -29.01 -18.68
C PRO A 55 -20.19 -28.73 -17.46
N LEU A 56 -19.66 -27.50 -17.33
CA LEU A 56 -18.86 -27.09 -16.18
C LEU A 56 -19.63 -27.16 -14.86
N ALA A 57 -20.91 -26.79 -14.87
CA ALA A 57 -21.75 -26.86 -13.67
C ALA A 57 -21.96 -28.31 -13.20
N ALA A 58 -21.92 -29.29 -14.11
CA ALA A 58 -22.10 -30.70 -13.77
C ALA A 58 -20.86 -31.32 -13.08
N VAL A 59 -19.68 -30.74 -13.28
CA VAL A 59 -18.41 -31.23 -12.69
C VAL A 59 -17.98 -30.42 -11.45
N CYS A 60 -18.72 -29.37 -11.09
CA CYS A 60 -18.49 -28.54 -9.90
C CYS A 60 -19.48 -28.88 -8.77
N ASP A 61 -19.13 -28.49 -7.55
CA ASP A 61 -19.95 -28.75 -6.34
C ASP A 61 -21.05 -27.69 -6.16
N LEU A 62 -20.84 -26.48 -6.69
CA LEU A 62 -21.82 -25.40 -6.72
C LEU A 62 -21.76 -24.64 -8.04
N ASN A 63 -22.91 -24.31 -8.62
CA ASN A 63 -23.00 -23.36 -9.74
C ASN A 63 -23.62 -22.04 -9.28
N VAL A 64 -22.89 -20.95 -9.49
CA VAL A 64 -23.43 -19.60 -9.39
C VAL A 64 -23.87 -19.17 -10.79
N HIS A 65 -25.18 -19.02 -10.93
CA HIS A 65 -25.78 -18.52 -12.16
C HIS A 65 -25.72 -16.99 -12.21
N LEU A 66 -24.93 -16.45 -13.15
CA LEU A 66 -24.78 -15.03 -13.41
C LEU A 66 -25.45 -14.69 -14.75
N PRO A 67 -26.76 -14.34 -14.76
CA PRO A 67 -27.51 -14.15 -15.99
C PRO A 67 -26.91 -13.03 -16.83
N LEU A 68 -26.76 -13.29 -18.12
CA LEU A 68 -26.24 -12.34 -19.10
C LEU A 68 -27.25 -12.18 -20.23
N GLN A 69 -27.70 -10.94 -20.47
CA GLN A 69 -28.60 -10.65 -21.58
C GLN A 69 -27.87 -10.62 -22.93
N ALA A 70 -26.77 -9.87 -23.02
CA ALA A 70 -25.95 -9.77 -24.23
C ALA A 70 -24.54 -9.26 -23.93
N GLU A 71 -23.60 -9.59 -24.81
CA GLU A 71 -22.31 -8.94 -24.86
C GLU A 71 -22.42 -7.57 -25.55
N VAL A 72 -21.69 -6.58 -25.03
CA VAL A 72 -21.56 -5.26 -25.69
C VAL A 72 -20.72 -5.35 -26.98
N CYS A 73 -19.88 -6.39 -27.11
CA CYS A 73 -19.13 -6.65 -28.33
C CYS A 73 -20.09 -6.91 -29.51
N PRO A 74 -20.05 -6.13 -30.60
CA PRO A 74 -20.97 -6.29 -31.74
C PRO A 74 -20.89 -7.67 -32.41
N PHE A 75 -19.73 -8.33 -32.31
CA PHE A 75 -19.50 -9.66 -32.86
C PHE A 75 -19.76 -10.79 -31.86
N GLY A 76 -20.06 -10.48 -30.59
CA GLY A 76 -20.17 -11.46 -29.51
C GLY A 76 -18.87 -12.20 -29.20
N LEU A 77 -17.73 -11.84 -29.81
CA LEU A 77 -16.44 -12.54 -29.72
C LEU A 77 -15.58 -12.13 -28.52
N ALA A 78 -15.79 -10.95 -27.95
CA ALA A 78 -15.08 -10.51 -26.76
C ALA A 78 -16.01 -10.61 -25.53
N PRO A 79 -15.56 -11.25 -24.43
CA PRO A 79 -16.30 -11.28 -23.18
C PRO A 79 -16.11 -9.95 -22.46
N VAL A 80 -16.96 -8.97 -22.77
CA VAL A 80 -16.85 -7.62 -22.19
C VAL A 80 -17.80 -7.52 -21.00
N THR A 81 -19.09 -7.73 -21.25
CA THR A 81 -20.13 -7.64 -20.23
C THR A 81 -20.00 -8.78 -19.23
N SER A 82 -19.76 -10.01 -19.72
CA SER A 82 -19.60 -11.19 -18.86
C SER A 82 -18.41 -11.08 -17.92
N THR A 83 -17.25 -10.63 -18.41
CA THR A 83 -16.06 -10.42 -17.57
C THR A 83 -16.31 -9.34 -16.53
N ALA A 84 -16.97 -8.22 -16.90
CA ALA A 84 -17.32 -7.17 -15.94
C ALA A 84 -18.23 -7.68 -14.82
N ILE A 85 -19.27 -8.45 -15.16
CA ILE A 85 -20.18 -9.06 -14.17
C ILE A 85 -19.41 -10.02 -13.25
N GLN A 86 -18.54 -10.87 -13.81
CA GLN A 86 -17.74 -11.82 -13.02
C GLN A 86 -16.77 -11.11 -12.08
N MET A 87 -16.10 -10.04 -12.51
CA MET A 87 -15.21 -9.24 -11.66
C MET A 87 -15.98 -8.63 -10.49
N VAL A 88 -17.10 -7.94 -10.76
CA VAL A 88 -17.92 -7.33 -9.70
C VAL A 88 -18.44 -8.37 -8.73
N PHE A 89 -18.92 -9.52 -9.23
CA PHE A 89 -19.36 -10.62 -8.37
C PHE A 89 -18.22 -11.15 -7.50
N GLY A 90 -17.05 -11.41 -8.09
CA GLY A 90 -15.87 -11.91 -7.38
C GLY A 90 -15.43 -10.96 -6.27
N ASP A 91 -15.30 -9.67 -6.57
CA ASP A 91 -14.92 -8.64 -5.59
C ASP A 91 -15.92 -8.54 -4.44
N THR A 92 -17.22 -8.62 -4.76
CA THR A 92 -18.29 -8.58 -3.76
C THR A 92 -18.25 -9.80 -2.84
N VAL A 93 -18.02 -11.00 -3.39
CA VAL A 93 -17.90 -12.23 -2.60
C VAL A 93 -16.67 -12.17 -1.70
N VAL A 94 -15.53 -11.70 -2.20
CA VAL A 94 -14.31 -11.54 -1.40
C VAL A 94 -14.55 -10.58 -0.24
N ALA A 95 -15.15 -9.41 -0.50
CA ALA A 95 -15.48 -8.44 0.54
C ALA A 95 -16.42 -9.02 1.60
N ALA A 96 -17.49 -9.72 1.18
CA ALA A 96 -18.42 -10.37 2.10
C ALA A 96 -17.76 -11.47 2.93
N ILE A 97 -16.86 -12.27 2.34
CA ILE A 97 -16.10 -13.30 3.07
C ILE A 97 -15.13 -12.65 4.07
N MET A 98 -14.45 -11.57 3.69
CA MET A 98 -13.55 -10.83 4.58
C MET A 98 -14.31 -10.31 5.81
N GLU A 99 -15.51 -9.76 5.60
CA GLU A 99 -16.38 -9.29 6.69
C GLU A 99 -16.89 -10.45 7.56
N ALA A 100 -17.43 -11.50 6.94
CA ALA A 100 -17.97 -12.66 7.66
C ALA A 100 -16.90 -13.39 8.50
N ARG A 101 -15.65 -13.45 8.00
CA ARG A 101 -14.51 -14.01 8.73
C ARG A 101 -13.85 -13.04 9.70
N ARG A 102 -14.33 -11.79 9.78
CA ARG A 102 -13.72 -10.70 10.56
C ARG A 102 -12.22 -10.60 10.32
N LEU A 103 -11.84 -10.64 9.04
CA LEU A 103 -10.43 -10.63 8.65
C LEU A 103 -9.78 -9.34 9.16
N SER A 104 -8.85 -9.48 10.11
CA SER A 104 -8.14 -8.33 10.66
C SER A 104 -7.17 -7.72 9.64
N ARG A 105 -6.86 -6.44 9.84
CA ARG A 105 -5.86 -5.71 9.05
C ARG A 105 -4.50 -6.44 9.06
N ASP A 106 -4.11 -7.00 10.21
CA ASP A 106 -2.86 -7.75 10.37
C ASP A 106 -2.87 -9.06 9.57
N GLN A 107 -3.99 -9.80 9.59
CA GLN A 107 -4.15 -11.01 8.78
C GLN A 107 -4.16 -10.70 7.28
N TYR A 108 -4.76 -9.57 6.87
CA TYR A 108 -4.71 -9.11 5.49
C TYR A 108 -3.26 -8.80 5.06
N ALA A 109 -2.49 -8.14 5.93
CA ALA A 109 -1.09 -7.82 5.69
C ALA A 109 -0.21 -9.07 5.58
N ALA A 110 -0.40 -10.04 6.47
CA ALA A 110 0.33 -11.30 6.48
C ALA A 110 0.14 -12.14 5.21
N ASN A 111 -1.02 -12.01 4.55
CA ASN A 111 -1.30 -12.66 3.26
C ASN A 111 -0.71 -11.90 2.06
N HIS A 112 -0.19 -10.67 2.27
CA HIS A 112 0.40 -9.83 1.23
C HIS A 112 1.76 -9.23 1.65
N PRO A 113 2.70 -10.02 2.20
CA PRO A 113 3.87 -9.49 2.91
C PRO A 113 4.84 -8.72 2.01
N ALA A 114 4.87 -9.04 0.71
CA ALA A 114 5.72 -8.36 -0.26
C ALA A 114 5.09 -7.09 -0.87
N GLY A 115 3.76 -6.93 -0.74
CA GLY A 115 3.03 -5.80 -1.30
C GLY A 115 3.15 -4.54 -0.46
N LYS A 116 2.96 -3.37 -1.07
CA LYS A 116 2.94 -2.07 -0.37
C LYS A 116 2.00 -2.08 0.84
N ILE A 117 0.83 -2.73 0.70
CA ILE A 117 -0.16 -2.83 1.77
C ILE A 117 0.36 -3.69 2.93
N GLY A 118 0.96 -4.86 2.67
CA GLY A 118 1.52 -5.69 3.73
C GLY A 118 2.68 -5.01 4.45
N LYS A 119 3.60 -4.37 3.71
CA LYS A 119 4.72 -3.62 4.29
C LYS A 119 4.25 -2.46 5.18
N SER A 120 3.27 -1.69 4.70
CA SER A 120 2.59 -0.61 5.43
C SER A 120 1.97 -1.07 6.75
N LEU A 121 1.47 -2.31 6.80
CA LEU A 121 0.73 -2.83 7.94
C LEU A 121 1.57 -3.69 8.90
N ILE A 122 2.82 -4.03 8.57
CA ILE A 122 3.65 -4.93 9.38
C ILE A 122 4.79 -4.21 10.09
N PHE A 123 5.44 -3.23 9.44
CA PHE A 123 6.66 -2.66 10.00
C PHE A 123 6.36 -1.75 11.20
N LYS A 124 7.07 -2.00 12.30
CA LYS A 124 7.19 -1.08 13.42
C LYS A 124 8.39 -0.18 13.23
N VAL A 125 8.39 0.96 13.93
CA VAL A 125 9.51 1.91 13.93
C VAL A 125 10.83 1.21 14.26
N LYS A 126 10.84 0.30 15.26
CA LYS A 126 12.05 -0.43 15.66
C LYS A 126 12.67 -1.31 14.57
N ASP A 127 11.90 -1.67 13.53
CA ASP A 127 12.34 -2.53 12.44
C ASP A 127 13.07 -1.72 11.35
N VAL A 128 12.87 -0.39 11.31
CA VAL A 128 13.37 0.51 10.26
C VAL A 128 14.28 1.63 10.81
N MET A 129 14.20 1.94 12.11
CA MET A 129 15.00 3.00 12.73
C MET A 129 16.49 2.68 12.77
N LYS A 130 17.32 3.73 12.66
CA LYS A 130 18.76 3.68 12.98
C LYS A 130 18.96 3.63 14.49
N LYS A 131 20.03 2.96 14.95
CA LYS A 131 20.30 2.71 16.38
C LYS A 131 21.77 2.97 16.73
N GLN A 132 22.05 3.14 18.02
CA GLN A 132 23.41 3.17 18.58
C GLN A 132 24.36 4.12 17.84
N ASN A 133 25.46 3.61 17.27
CA ASN A 133 26.53 4.39 16.64
C ASN A 133 26.12 5.12 15.35
N GLU A 134 24.90 4.88 14.86
CA GLU A 134 24.29 5.62 13.76
C GLU A 134 23.51 6.86 14.21
N LEU A 135 23.37 7.07 15.53
CA LEU A 135 22.65 8.21 16.08
C LEU A 135 23.53 9.46 16.07
N PRO A 136 23.06 10.57 15.46
CA PRO A 136 23.78 11.84 15.48
C PRO A 136 23.50 12.54 16.81
N LEU A 137 24.23 12.20 17.87
CA LEU A 137 24.02 12.73 19.22
C LEU A 137 24.98 13.89 19.53
N CYS A 138 24.50 14.88 20.28
CA CYS A 138 25.35 15.92 20.86
C CYS A 138 24.82 16.37 22.24
N LYS A 139 25.63 17.13 22.97
CA LYS A 139 25.26 17.74 24.26
C LYS A 139 24.85 19.19 24.06
N GLU A 140 24.06 19.73 25.00
CA GLU A 140 23.64 21.14 24.95
C GLU A 140 24.82 22.11 24.91
N GLY A 141 25.89 21.82 25.66
CA GLY A 141 27.07 22.66 25.76
C GLY A 141 28.03 22.55 24.57
N ASP A 142 27.79 21.65 23.62
CA ASP A 142 28.68 21.50 22.47
C ASP A 142 28.59 22.72 21.56
N MET A 143 29.73 23.14 21.05
CA MET A 143 29.80 24.25 20.09
C MET A 143 29.26 23.78 18.73
N ILE A 144 28.48 24.64 18.07
CA ILE A 144 27.90 24.31 16.76
C ILE A 144 28.98 23.93 15.74
N MET A 145 30.11 24.63 15.76
CA MET A 145 31.21 24.42 14.81
C MET A 145 31.82 23.02 14.89
N ASP A 146 31.90 22.47 16.09
CA ASP A 146 32.44 21.13 16.31
C ASP A 146 31.47 20.05 15.82
N GLN A 147 30.17 20.39 15.77
CA GLN A 147 29.10 19.48 15.41
C GLN A 147 28.63 19.58 13.94
N LEU A 148 29.20 20.48 13.13
CA LEU A 148 28.84 20.62 11.72
C LEU A 148 29.12 19.34 10.90
N THR A 149 30.21 18.64 11.22
CA THR A 149 30.51 17.37 10.55
C THR A 149 29.51 16.31 10.95
N GLU A 150 29.14 16.22 12.23
CA GLU A 150 28.19 15.21 12.71
C GLU A 150 26.77 15.43 12.19
N LEU A 151 26.38 16.69 11.97
CA LEU A 151 25.10 17.08 11.36
C LEU A 151 24.89 16.43 9.98
N THR A 152 25.98 16.18 9.24
CA THR A 152 25.96 15.62 7.88
C THR A 152 26.46 14.17 7.80
N SER A 153 27.31 13.72 8.73
CA SER A 153 28.04 12.44 8.66
C SER A 153 27.15 11.20 8.67
N LYS A 154 25.98 11.26 9.33
CA LYS A 154 25.06 10.13 9.49
C LYS A 154 23.90 10.11 8.49
N GLY A 155 23.85 11.06 7.55
CA GLY A 155 22.79 11.16 6.54
C GLY A 155 21.39 11.40 7.13
N CYS A 156 21.32 11.99 8.34
CA CYS A 156 20.05 12.33 9.00
C CYS A 156 19.71 13.82 8.85
N GLY A 157 20.69 14.69 8.57
CA GLY A 157 20.49 16.14 8.43
C GLY A 157 20.08 16.82 9.75
N CYS A 158 20.38 16.17 10.88
CA CYS A 158 20.00 16.63 12.21
C CYS A 158 20.92 16.06 13.29
N LEU A 159 20.91 16.72 14.44
CA LEU A 159 21.47 16.25 15.70
C LEU A 159 20.34 16.06 16.72
N LEU A 160 20.44 15.02 17.53
CA LEU A 160 19.63 14.81 18.73
C LEU A 160 20.41 15.32 19.92
N VAL A 161 19.89 16.34 20.59
CA VAL A 161 20.51 16.95 21.76
C VAL A 161 20.05 16.17 22.98
N VAL A 162 21.00 15.62 23.74
CA VAL A 162 20.71 14.75 24.89
C VAL A 162 21.48 15.16 26.14
N ASP A 163 20.97 14.78 27.31
CA ASP A 163 21.70 14.89 28.58
C ASP A 163 22.67 13.70 28.78
N ASP A 164 23.28 13.60 29.96
CA ASP A 164 24.19 12.50 30.35
C ASP A 164 23.52 11.15 30.53
N GLU A 165 22.20 11.13 30.68
CA GLU A 165 21.36 9.94 30.82
C GLU A 165 20.64 9.58 29.50
N TYR A 166 21.01 10.24 28.39
CA TYR A 166 20.42 10.08 27.05
C TYR A 166 18.95 10.52 26.93
N HIS A 167 18.45 11.35 27.84
CA HIS A 167 17.14 11.97 27.68
C HIS A 167 17.16 12.98 26.54
N LEU A 168 16.13 12.97 25.71
CA LEU A 168 16.00 13.91 24.61
C LEU A 168 15.68 15.32 25.14
N ILE A 169 16.60 16.25 24.91
CA ILE A 169 16.42 17.67 25.22
C ILE A 169 15.84 18.42 24.02
N GLY A 170 16.29 18.07 22.81
CA GLY A 170 15.86 18.76 21.60
C GLY A 170 16.50 18.21 20.32
N THR A 171 16.25 18.89 19.22
CA THR A 171 16.85 18.57 17.92
C THR A 171 17.40 19.81 17.25
N PHE A 172 18.50 19.67 16.52
CA PHE A 172 19.08 20.74 15.71
C PHE A 172 19.23 20.27 14.26
N THR A 173 18.86 21.10 13.29
CA THR A 173 18.84 20.72 11.87
C THR A 173 19.60 21.71 10.98
N ASP A 174 19.92 21.30 9.75
CA ASP A 174 20.44 22.23 8.71
C ASP A 174 19.51 23.44 8.49
N GLY A 175 18.20 23.24 8.67
CA GLY A 175 17.21 24.30 8.61
C GLY A 175 17.36 25.32 9.73
N ASP A 176 17.67 24.87 10.94
CA ASP A 176 17.97 25.71 12.09
C ASP A 176 19.28 26.44 11.87
N LEU A 177 20.35 25.74 11.49
CA LEU A 177 21.64 26.33 11.14
C LEU A 177 21.49 27.48 10.14
N ARG A 178 20.78 27.24 9.03
CA ARG A 178 20.53 28.25 8.00
C ARG A 178 19.72 29.44 8.52
N ARG A 179 18.73 29.21 9.37
CA ARG A 179 17.93 30.30 9.99
C ARG A 179 18.78 31.14 10.93
N THR A 180 19.56 30.51 11.79
CA THR A 180 20.45 31.16 12.75
C THR A 180 21.53 31.97 12.05
N LEU A 181 22.14 31.42 11.00
CA LEU A 181 23.20 32.12 10.24
C LEU A 181 22.68 33.45 9.65
N LYS A 182 21.43 33.45 9.16
CA LYS A 182 20.78 34.67 8.66
C LYS A 182 20.48 35.69 9.76
N ALA A 183 20.15 35.24 10.96
CA ALA A 183 19.77 36.12 12.08
C ALA A 183 20.99 36.69 12.82
N SER A 184 21.99 35.85 13.09
CA SER A 184 23.10 36.14 14.02
C SER A 184 24.43 36.41 13.31
N GLY A 185 24.54 36.16 12.00
CA GLY A 185 25.77 36.39 11.24
C GLY A 185 26.97 35.67 11.86
N GLN A 186 28.07 36.40 12.10
CA GLN A 186 29.30 35.84 12.68
C GLN A 186 29.14 35.40 14.15
N ALA A 187 28.12 35.86 14.88
CA ALA A 187 27.95 35.46 16.28
C ALA A 187 27.64 33.96 16.44
N ILE A 188 27.18 33.29 15.36
CA ILE A 188 26.88 31.85 15.37
C ILE A 188 28.10 30.99 15.75
N PHE A 189 29.31 31.46 15.47
CA PHE A 189 30.55 30.74 15.78
C PHE A 189 30.78 30.56 17.29
N ASN A 190 30.11 31.37 18.11
CA ASN A 190 30.22 31.34 19.56
C ASN A 190 28.99 30.73 20.25
N LEU A 191 28.02 30.23 19.50
CA LEU A 191 26.79 29.65 20.04
C LEU A 191 26.94 28.14 20.25
N THR A 192 26.28 27.67 21.28
CA THR A 192 26.13 26.26 21.60
C THR A 192 24.93 25.65 20.86
N VAL A 193 24.90 24.33 20.72
CA VAL A 193 23.75 23.64 20.13
C VAL A 193 22.49 23.84 21.00
N GLY A 194 22.63 23.85 22.33
CA GLY A 194 21.53 24.02 23.27
C GLY A 194 20.79 25.36 23.14
N GLU A 195 21.48 26.43 22.74
CA GLU A 195 20.89 27.76 22.52
C GLU A 195 20.03 27.83 21.24
N MET A 196 20.29 26.94 20.28
CA MET A 196 19.66 26.99 18.96
C MET A 196 18.76 25.80 18.64
N CYS A 197 18.77 24.77 19.49
CA CYS A 197 17.97 23.58 19.27
C CYS A 197 16.46 23.85 19.42
N ASN A 198 15.66 23.08 18.68
CA ASN A 198 14.24 22.97 18.95
C ASN A 198 14.03 22.06 20.17
N ARG A 199 13.58 22.63 21.29
CA ARG A 199 13.29 21.92 22.56
C ARG A 199 12.00 21.10 22.55
N HIS A 200 11.17 21.25 21.52
CA HIS A 200 9.91 20.51 21.39
C HIS A 200 9.86 19.76 20.05
N PRO A 201 10.78 18.81 19.81
CA PRO A 201 10.75 17.99 18.60
C PRO A 201 9.55 17.03 18.65
N ARG A 202 9.03 16.66 17.49
CA ARG A 202 8.08 15.55 17.39
C ARG A 202 8.84 14.24 17.58
N THR A 203 8.40 13.41 18.51
CA THR A 203 9.03 12.10 18.80
C THR A 203 8.10 10.95 18.47
N ILE A 204 8.60 9.72 18.47
CA ILE A 204 7.78 8.51 18.34
C ILE A 204 8.35 7.38 19.19
N THR A 205 7.54 6.35 19.49
CA THR A 205 8.00 5.17 20.21
C THR A 205 8.43 4.07 19.25
N ALA A 206 9.31 3.18 19.72
CA ALA A 206 9.85 2.08 18.92
C ALA A 206 8.79 1.04 18.50
N ASP A 207 7.69 0.93 19.24
CA ASP A 207 6.60 -0.03 18.98
C ASP A 207 5.47 0.52 18.10
N ALA A 208 5.49 1.82 17.78
CA ALA A 208 4.55 2.44 16.85
C ALA A 208 4.73 1.88 15.43
N MET A 209 3.68 1.99 14.61
CA MET A 209 3.75 1.55 13.22
C MET A 209 4.59 2.52 12.38
N ALA A 210 5.32 2.01 11.40
CA ALA A 210 6.14 2.84 10.51
C ALA A 210 5.29 3.84 9.68
N VAL A 211 4.03 3.48 9.38
CA VAL A 211 3.06 4.39 8.75
C VAL A 211 2.67 5.54 9.67
N GLU A 212 2.43 5.25 10.96
CA GLU A 212 2.15 6.30 11.96
C GLU A 212 3.33 7.27 12.07
N ALA A 213 4.57 6.77 11.91
CA ALA A 213 5.75 7.62 11.85
C ALA A 213 5.72 8.57 10.64
N MET A 214 5.37 8.06 9.45
CA MET A 214 5.24 8.87 8.24
C MET A 214 4.14 9.93 8.37
N GLU A 215 2.96 9.54 8.85
CA GLU A 215 1.85 10.47 9.10
C GLU A 215 2.25 11.56 10.11
N LYS A 216 2.96 11.19 11.18
CA LYS A 216 3.44 12.13 12.19
C LYS A 216 4.52 13.07 11.65
N MET A 217 5.33 12.61 10.69
CA MET A 217 6.28 13.46 9.96
C MET A 217 5.57 14.52 9.12
N GLU A 218 4.51 14.15 8.40
CA GLU A 218 3.76 15.05 7.49
C GLU A 218 2.75 15.95 8.20
N SER A 219 2.36 15.59 9.42
CA SER A 219 1.32 16.30 10.18
C SER A 219 1.61 17.81 10.35
N PRO A 220 0.58 18.67 10.48
CA PRO A 220 0.73 20.09 10.79
C PRO A 220 1.48 20.35 12.13
N PRO A 221 2.10 21.52 12.34
CA PRO A 221 2.08 22.72 11.49
C PRO A 221 3.07 22.70 10.30
N SER A 222 4.15 21.92 10.36
CA SER A 222 5.09 21.77 9.25
C SER A 222 5.62 20.35 9.15
N PRO A 223 5.90 19.86 7.94
CA PRO A 223 6.48 18.54 7.77
C PRO A 223 7.90 18.49 8.33
N VAL A 224 8.27 17.36 8.91
CA VAL A 224 9.64 17.05 9.36
C VAL A 224 10.18 15.85 8.59
N GLN A 225 11.50 15.78 8.43
CA GLN A 225 12.15 14.71 7.64
C GLN A 225 12.60 13.52 8.51
N PHE A 226 12.46 13.63 9.83
CA PHE A 226 12.86 12.62 10.79
C PHE A 226 12.04 12.74 12.08
N LEU A 227 12.05 11.69 12.89
CA LEU A 227 11.53 11.65 14.24
C LEU A 227 12.56 10.98 15.16
N PRO A 228 12.94 11.60 16.29
CA PRO A 228 13.63 10.92 17.36
C PRO A 228 12.73 9.82 17.92
N VAL A 229 13.30 8.64 18.12
CA VAL A 229 12.59 7.51 18.74
C VAL A 229 12.98 7.45 20.21
N VAL A 230 11.98 7.58 21.08
CA VAL A 230 12.18 7.63 22.54
C VAL A 230 11.37 6.54 23.25
N ASP A 231 11.82 6.15 24.43
CA ASP A 231 11.04 5.29 25.33
C ASP A 231 10.07 6.10 26.21
N LYS A 232 9.42 5.41 27.15
CA LYS A 232 8.47 5.99 28.11
C LYS A 232 9.09 7.00 29.09
N ASN A 233 10.42 6.97 29.25
CA ASN A 233 11.17 7.86 30.13
C ASN A 233 11.83 9.00 29.35
N ASN A 234 11.54 9.15 28.04
CA ASN A 234 12.17 10.13 27.14
C ASN A 234 13.65 9.84 26.82
N VAL A 235 14.12 8.61 27.03
CA VAL A 235 15.46 8.18 26.64
C VAL A 235 15.49 7.89 25.14
N VAL A 236 16.49 8.41 24.43
CA VAL A 236 16.65 8.20 22.99
C VAL A 236 17.08 6.76 22.69
N CYS A 237 16.25 6.06 21.92
CA CYS A 237 16.47 4.67 21.51
C CYS A 237 16.82 4.54 20.02
N GLY A 238 16.55 5.59 19.23
CA GLY A 238 16.73 5.53 17.79
C GLY A 238 16.39 6.84 17.07
N ILE A 239 16.55 6.82 15.76
CA ILE A 239 16.02 7.86 14.86
C ILE A 239 15.44 7.19 13.62
N ILE A 240 14.28 7.68 13.17
CA ILE A 240 13.67 7.27 11.92
C ILE A 240 13.58 8.46 10.97
N THR A 241 13.94 8.26 9.71
CA THR A 241 13.95 9.31 8.69
C THR A 241 12.95 8.98 7.59
N LEU A 242 12.43 10.01 6.91
CA LEU A 242 11.54 9.82 5.75
C LEU A 242 12.24 8.98 4.67
N HIS A 243 13.52 9.23 4.42
CA HIS A 243 14.30 8.43 3.48
C HIS A 243 14.40 6.95 3.91
N GLY A 244 14.57 6.67 5.21
CA GLY A 244 14.58 5.31 5.74
C GLY A 244 13.25 4.59 5.54
N LEU A 245 12.13 5.29 5.78
CA LEU A 245 10.79 4.78 5.54
C LEU A 245 10.56 4.46 4.04
N VAL A 246 10.91 5.39 3.15
CA VAL A 246 10.79 5.19 1.69
C VAL A 246 11.66 4.03 1.21
N SER A 247 12.87 3.90 1.72
CA SER A 247 13.79 2.81 1.36
C SER A 247 13.29 1.44 1.85
N ALA A 248 12.52 1.40 2.95
CA ALA A 248 11.84 0.20 3.42
C ALA A 248 10.58 -0.16 2.60
N GLY A 249 10.18 0.70 1.66
CA GLY A 249 9.07 0.48 0.73
C GLY A 249 7.71 0.96 1.25
N LEU A 250 7.73 2.00 2.10
CA LEU A 250 6.56 2.79 2.50
C LEU A 250 6.36 3.96 1.54
#